data_AF-A0A846SJT1-F1
#
_entry.id   AF-A0A846SJT1-F1
#
_cell.length_a   1.000
_cell.length_b   1.000
_cell.length_c   1.000
_cell.angle_alpha   90.00
_cell.angle_beta   90.00
_cell.angle_gamma   90.00
#
_symmetry.space_group_name_H-M   'P 1'
#
loop_
_entity.id
_entity.type
_entity.pdbx_description
1 polymer ?
#
loop_
_entity_poly.entity_id
_entity_poly.type
_entity_poly.pdbx_seq_one_letter_code
_entity_poly.pdbx_strand_id
1 'polypeptide(L)'
;MSDGPIVGQVAKLVSDREVILNRGKTHGIAAGDFVIVIDPETTSVADPETGEDLGGLKRIKAVLRVVEVADKLSLARTFRTRKVRVSGGMGSGGISNILAEPKYEVRVETLELDPLAGRPLSEDASAIATGDPFEVTTKEEAEDQRTVTLWR
;
A
#
# COMPACT_ATOMS: atom_id res chain seq x y z
N MET A 1 -27.47 12.55 -6.15
CA MET A 1 -26.46 11.59 -5.67
C MET A 1 -25.36 11.61 -6.70
N SER A 2 -24.14 12.00 -6.34
CA SER A 2 -23.03 12.12 -7.28
C SER A 2 -22.59 10.71 -7.64
N ASP A 3 -22.92 10.25 -8.85
CA ASP A 3 -22.72 8.88 -9.33
C ASP A 3 -21.26 8.64 -9.81
N GLY A 4 -20.31 9.28 -9.12
CA GLY A 4 -18.88 9.21 -9.43
C GLY A 4 -18.14 8.32 -8.44
N PRO A 5 -16.99 7.74 -8.82
CA PRO A 5 -16.16 6.98 -7.91
C PRO A 5 -15.76 7.85 -6.71
N ILE A 6 -15.75 7.26 -5.51
CA ILE A 6 -15.33 7.97 -4.30
C ILE A 6 -13.82 8.21 -4.40
N VAL A 7 -13.42 9.48 -4.45
CA VAL A 7 -12.02 9.89 -4.55
C VAL A 7 -11.55 10.65 -3.32
N GLY A 8 -10.26 10.55 -3.03
CA GLY A 8 -9.63 11.26 -1.91
C GLY A 8 -8.11 11.29 -2.01
N GLN A 9 -7.48 11.60 -0.89
CA GLN A 9 -6.03 11.62 -0.75
C GLN A 9 -5.58 10.89 0.51
N VAL A 10 -4.37 10.34 0.45
CA VAL A 10 -3.68 9.80 1.62
C VAL A 10 -3.39 10.94 2.59
N ALA A 11 -3.96 10.87 3.79
CA ALA A 11 -3.80 11.89 4.83
C ALA A 11 -2.52 11.68 5.65
N LYS A 12 -2.11 10.43 5.87
CA LYS A 12 -0.92 10.09 6.67
C LYS A 12 -0.47 8.64 6.43
N LEU A 13 0.83 8.40 6.38
CA LEU A 13 1.43 7.07 6.49
C LEU A 13 1.52 6.65 7.96
N VAL A 14 1.01 5.48 8.31
CA VAL A 14 1.04 4.93 9.68
C VAL A 14 2.20 3.96 9.84
N SER A 15 2.36 3.07 8.88
CA SER A 15 3.44 2.08 8.80
C SER A 15 3.76 1.77 7.33
N ASP A 16 4.70 0.87 7.09
CA ASP A 16 5.02 0.34 5.75
C ASP A 16 3.84 -0.38 5.07
N ARG A 17 2.81 -0.74 5.84
CA ARG A 17 1.64 -1.47 5.35
C ARG A 17 0.33 -0.72 5.55
N GLU A 18 0.30 0.40 6.25
CA GLU A 18 -0.94 1.06 6.70
C GLU A 18 -0.91 2.57 6.46
N VAL A 19 -2.06 3.09 6.01
CA VAL A 19 -2.25 4.52 5.71
C VAL A 19 -3.61 5.00 6.23
N ILE A 20 -3.68 6.29 6.57
CA ILE A 20 -4.93 7.01 6.83
C ILE A 20 -5.38 7.70 5.55
N LEU A 21 -6.64 7.52 5.19
CA LEU A 21 -7.30 8.18 4.06
C LEU A 21 -8.17 9.34 4.56
N ASN A 22 -8.23 10.44 3.81
CA ASN A 22 -9.05 11.62 4.16
C ASN A 22 -10.56 11.47 3.85
N ARG A 23 -11.04 10.23 3.78
CA ARG A 23 -12.45 9.87 3.56
C ARG A 23 -12.85 8.78 4.53
N GLY A 24 -14.10 8.81 4.95
CA GLY A 24 -14.68 7.93 5.96
C GLY A 24 -16.17 7.70 5.70
N LYS A 25 -16.93 7.34 6.74
CA LYS A 25 -18.36 7.00 6.63
C LYS A 25 -19.19 8.10 5.98
N THR A 26 -18.93 9.36 6.32
CA THR A 26 -19.69 10.51 5.77
C THR A 26 -19.47 10.70 4.27
N HIS A 27 -18.45 10.05 3.71
CA HIS A 27 -18.08 10.11 2.31
C HIS A 27 -18.47 8.83 1.55
N GLY A 28 -19.10 7.86 2.23
CA GLY A 28 -19.55 6.60 1.61
C GLY A 28 -18.55 5.45 1.67
N ILE A 29 -17.40 5.59 2.35
CA ILE A 29 -16.45 4.48 2.53
C ILE A 29 -16.97 3.50 3.59
N ALA A 30 -16.85 2.21 3.31
CA ALA A 30 -17.13 1.10 4.21
C ALA A 30 -15.88 0.25 4.49
N ALA A 31 -15.89 -0.45 5.63
CA ALA A 31 -14.84 -1.41 5.93
C ALA A 31 -14.93 -2.60 4.95
N GLY A 32 -13.80 -3.03 4.40
CA GLY A 32 -13.74 -4.04 3.36
C GLY A 32 -13.63 -3.49 1.94
N ASP A 33 -13.91 -2.20 1.74
CA ASP A 33 -13.69 -1.53 0.45
C ASP A 33 -12.23 -1.61 0.03
N PHE A 34 -12.00 -1.62 -1.29
CA PHE A 34 -10.67 -1.55 -1.87
C PHE A 34 -10.41 -0.16 -2.40
N VAL A 35 -9.16 0.29 -2.27
CA VAL A 35 -8.72 1.57 -2.83
C VAL A 35 -7.46 1.36 -3.65
N ILE A 36 -7.38 2.05 -4.78
CA ILE A 36 -6.16 2.18 -5.57
C ILE A 36 -5.53 3.53 -5.27
N VAL A 37 -4.26 3.53 -4.87
CA VAL A 37 -3.46 4.74 -4.73
C VAL A 37 -2.76 4.98 -6.06
N ILE A 38 -2.89 6.19 -6.58
CA ILE A 38 -2.48 6.56 -7.93
C ILE A 38 -1.32 7.54 -7.84
N ASP A 39 -0.42 7.47 -8.82
CA ASP A 39 0.62 8.48 -9.01
C ASP A 39 -0.01 9.79 -9.46
N PRO A 40 0.21 10.92 -8.75
CA PRO A 40 -0.31 12.22 -9.18
C PRO A 40 0.21 12.64 -10.57
N GLU A 41 1.36 12.11 -11.00
CA GLU A 41 1.88 12.37 -12.34
C GLU A 41 1.20 11.48 -13.39
N THR A 42 0.45 12.10 -14.29
CA THR A 42 -0.14 11.43 -15.45
C THR A 42 0.82 11.47 -16.64
N THR A 43 1.04 10.33 -17.29
CA THR A 43 1.78 10.28 -18.56
C THR A 43 0.82 10.43 -19.73
N SER A 44 0.98 11.46 -20.57
CA SER A 44 0.18 11.59 -21.79
C SER A 44 0.56 10.55 -22.84
N VAL A 45 -0.41 10.14 -23.64
CA VAL A 45 -0.23 9.17 -24.72
C VAL A 45 -0.66 9.85 -26.00
N ALA A 46 0.28 10.04 -26.92
CA ALA A 46 0.00 10.55 -28.25
C ALA A 46 -0.09 9.40 -29.27
N ASP A 47 -0.93 9.57 -30.28
CA ASP A 47 -1.00 8.71 -31.45
C ASP A 47 0.35 8.78 -32.20
N PRO A 48 1.01 7.64 -32.47
CA PRO A 48 2.34 7.62 -33.10
C PRO A 48 2.31 8.00 -34.59
N GLU A 49 1.16 7.97 -35.25
CA GLU A 49 0.99 8.31 -36.67
C GLU A 49 0.49 9.75 -36.85
N THR A 50 -0.47 10.19 -36.02
CA THR A 50 -1.10 11.51 -36.16
C THR A 50 -0.55 12.57 -35.20
N GLY A 51 0.07 12.15 -34.10
CA GLY A 51 0.47 13.03 -33.01
C GLY A 51 -0.70 13.57 -32.17
N GLU A 52 -1.93 13.06 -32.40
CA GLU A 52 -3.12 13.43 -31.62
C GLU A 52 -2.99 12.94 -30.17
N ASP A 53 -3.42 13.75 -29.20
CA ASP A 53 -3.46 13.35 -27.79
C ASP A 53 -4.62 12.35 -27.57
N LEU A 54 -4.28 11.10 -27.23
CA LEU A 54 -5.22 10.02 -26.96
C LEU A 54 -5.63 9.94 -25.48
N GLY A 55 -5.14 10.87 -24.64
CA GLY A 55 -5.37 10.91 -23.21
C GLY A 55 -4.12 10.51 -22.43
N GLY A 56 -4.28 9.78 -21.33
CA GLY A 56 -3.11 9.40 -20.54
C GLY A 56 -3.24 8.16 -19.69
N LEU A 57 -2.13 7.87 -19.02
CA LEU A 57 -1.92 6.71 -18.17
C LEU A 57 -1.80 7.19 -16.72
N LYS A 58 -2.68 6.68 -15.85
CA LYS A 58 -2.57 6.77 -14.40
C LYS A 58 -1.80 5.56 -13.90
N ARG A 59 -0.64 5.76 -13.28
CA ARG A 59 0.13 4.66 -12.67
C ARG A 59 -0.44 4.32 -11.30
N ILE A 60 -0.69 3.04 -11.05
CA ILE A 60 -1.15 2.55 -9.74
C ILE A 60 0.09 2.29 -8.88
N LYS A 61 0.20 3.00 -7.76
CA LYS A 61 1.27 2.85 -6.76
C LYS A 61 1.00 1.66 -5.84
N ALA A 62 -0.24 1.52 -5.39
CA ALA A 62 -0.62 0.44 -4.48
C ALA A 62 -2.12 0.17 -4.53
N VAL A 63 -2.50 -1.03 -4.10
CA VAL A 63 -3.89 -1.41 -3.84
C VAL A 63 -4.01 -1.80 -2.38
N LEU A 64 -4.95 -1.16 -1.67
CA LEU A 64 -5.15 -1.32 -0.23
C LEU A 64 -6.59 -1.76 0.05
N ARG A 65 -6.79 -2.38 1.21
CA ARG A 65 -8.11 -2.71 1.74
C ARG A 65 -8.39 -1.85 2.97
N VAL A 66 -9.55 -1.22 3.01
CA VAL A 66 -10.03 -0.48 4.17
C VAL A 66 -10.35 -1.46 5.30
N VAL A 67 -9.77 -1.23 6.47
CA VAL A 67 -9.93 -2.10 7.65
C VAL A 67 -10.72 -1.45 8.77
N GLU A 68 -10.65 -0.12 8.89
CA GLU A 68 -11.41 0.64 9.88
C GLU A 68 -11.91 1.95 9.26
N VAL A 69 -13.10 2.38 9.65
CA VAL A 69 -13.71 3.61 9.12
C VAL A 69 -14.26 4.43 10.27
N ALA A 70 -13.75 5.64 10.42
CA ALA A 70 -14.31 6.71 11.23
C ALA A 70 -15.19 7.63 10.38
N ASP A 71 -15.80 8.66 10.96
CA ASP A 71 -16.72 9.52 10.23
C ASP A 71 -16.04 10.22 9.04
N LYS A 72 -14.86 10.80 9.26
CA LYS A 72 -14.17 11.64 8.27
C LYS A 72 -12.87 11.02 7.72
N LEU A 73 -12.41 9.91 8.27
CA LEU A 73 -11.17 9.24 7.88
C LEU A 73 -11.32 7.72 7.95
N SER A 74 -10.41 7.00 7.31
CA SER A 74 -10.36 5.55 7.35
C SER A 74 -8.93 5.04 7.38
N LEU A 75 -8.72 3.86 7.97
CA LEU A 75 -7.46 3.13 7.97
C LEU A 75 -7.51 2.08 6.86
N ALA A 76 -6.53 2.11 5.97
CA ALA A 76 -6.38 1.12 4.92
C ALA A 76 -5.00 0.44 5.03
N ARG A 77 -4.95 -0.84 4.65
CA ARG A 77 -3.70 -1.62 4.69
C ARG A 77 -3.45 -2.42 3.42
N THR A 78 -2.18 -2.72 3.15
CA THR A 78 -1.78 -3.58 2.04
C THR A 78 -2.30 -5.01 2.26
N PHE A 79 -3.08 -5.53 1.31
CA PHE A 79 -3.62 -6.90 1.39
C PHE A 79 -2.78 -7.92 0.61
N ARG A 80 -1.88 -7.46 -0.27
CA ARG A 80 -0.98 -8.35 -1.02
C ARG A 80 0.21 -8.75 -0.14
N THR A 81 0.35 -10.04 0.12
CA THR A 81 1.54 -10.64 0.75
C THR A 81 2.47 -11.12 -0.35
N ARG A 82 3.55 -10.38 -0.63
CA ARG A 82 4.61 -10.89 -1.51
C ARG A 82 5.53 -11.78 -0.67
N LYS A 83 5.54 -13.09 -0.93
CA LYS A 83 6.59 -13.98 -0.41
C LYS A 83 7.90 -13.59 -1.07
N VAL A 84 8.70 -12.77 -0.39
CA VAL A 84 10.07 -12.51 -0.82
C VAL A 84 10.88 -13.71 -0.35
N ARG A 85 11.53 -14.43 -1.29
CA ARG A 85 12.56 -15.40 -0.90
C ARG A 85 13.73 -14.58 -0.38
N VAL A 86 13.76 -14.31 0.91
CA VAL A 86 15.00 -13.99 1.61
C VAL A 86 15.85 -15.25 1.46
N SER A 87 16.67 -15.27 0.41
CA SER A 87 17.73 -16.25 0.28
C SER A 87 18.62 -16.08 1.49
N GLY A 88 18.35 -16.88 2.52
CA GLY A 88 19.27 -17.13 3.62
C GLY A 88 20.61 -17.44 2.99
N GLY A 89 21.60 -16.63 3.35
CA GLY A 89 22.91 -16.62 2.71
C GLY A 89 23.46 -18.02 2.55
N MET A 90 23.90 -18.33 1.34
CA MET A 90 24.91 -19.35 1.11
C MET A 90 26.27 -18.76 1.57
N GLY A 91 26.36 -18.47 2.87
CA GLY A 91 27.59 -18.16 3.57
C GLY A 91 28.12 -19.45 4.17
N SER A 92 29.31 -19.85 3.72
CA SER A 92 30.20 -20.87 4.27
C SER A 92 30.06 -21.16 5.77
N GLY A 93 29.76 -22.41 6.13
CA GLY A 93 30.17 -22.96 7.44
C GLY A 93 29.13 -23.80 8.17
N GLY A 94 29.24 -25.13 7.97
CA GLY A 94 29.25 -26.06 9.10
C GLY A 94 27.92 -26.43 9.75
N ILE A 95 27.73 -27.73 9.88
CA ILE A 95 26.73 -28.46 10.68
C ILE A 95 26.87 -28.18 12.21
N SER A 96 27.59 -27.11 12.60
CA SER A 96 28.14 -26.91 13.95
C SER A 96 27.26 -26.08 14.88
N ASN A 97 26.22 -25.41 14.37
CA ASN A 97 25.31 -24.59 15.18
C ASN A 97 24.14 -25.37 15.82
N ILE A 98 24.07 -26.69 15.64
CA ILE A 98 23.01 -27.54 16.22
C ILE A 98 23.27 -27.87 17.71
N LEU A 99 24.50 -27.70 18.21
CA LEU A 99 24.90 -28.12 19.56
C LEU A 99 25.10 -26.98 20.58
N ALA A 100 24.77 -25.73 20.26
CA ALA A 100 24.99 -24.61 21.18
C ALA A 100 23.88 -24.53 22.24
N GLU A 101 24.25 -24.51 23.52
CA GLU A 101 23.32 -24.34 24.63
C GLU A 101 22.56 -23.00 24.52
N PRO A 102 21.22 -23.00 24.57
CA PRO A 102 20.45 -21.76 24.50
C PRO A 102 20.77 -20.88 25.71
N LYS A 103 21.35 -19.70 25.46
CA LYS A 103 21.52 -18.66 26.47
C LYS A 103 20.21 -17.88 26.60
N TYR A 104 19.62 -17.92 27.78
CA TYR A 104 18.44 -17.13 28.12
C TYR A 104 18.88 -15.82 28.77
N GLU A 105 18.63 -14.70 28.09
CA GLU A 105 18.67 -13.37 28.69
C GLU A 105 17.26 -12.99 29.14
N VAL A 106 17.07 -12.75 30.43
CA VAL A 106 15.83 -12.15 30.95
C VAL A 106 15.87 -10.66 30.59
N ARG A 107 15.18 -10.28 29.52
CA ARG A 107 14.91 -8.87 29.22
C ARG A 107 13.58 -8.50 29.85
N VAL A 108 13.61 -7.53 30.74
CA VAL A 108 12.41 -6.85 31.22
C VAL A 108 11.70 -6.22 30.03
N GLU A 109 10.44 -6.62 29.80
CA GLU A 109 9.58 -6.18 28.71
C GLU A 109 9.57 -4.65 28.63
N THR A 110 10.39 -4.13 27.72
CA THR A 110 10.41 -2.72 27.39
C THR A 110 9.50 -2.58 26.19
N LEU A 111 8.22 -2.23 26.41
CA LEU A 111 7.21 -1.89 25.39
C LEU A 111 7.58 -2.44 24.01
N GLU A 112 7.63 -3.77 23.89
CA GLU A 112 8.15 -4.40 22.69
C GLU A 112 7.18 -4.05 21.56
N LEU A 113 7.69 -3.28 20.59
CA LEU A 113 7.04 -3.09 19.31
C LEU A 113 6.74 -4.48 18.75
N ASP A 114 5.45 -4.80 18.58
CA ASP A 114 5.01 -6.03 17.94
C ASP A 114 5.84 -6.20 16.65
N PRO A 115 6.58 -7.31 16.45
CA PRO A 115 7.35 -7.53 15.23
C PRO A 115 6.48 -7.61 13.96
N LEU A 116 5.15 -7.71 14.12
CA LEU A 116 4.15 -7.54 13.06
C LEU A 116 3.67 -6.09 12.89
N ALA A 117 3.88 -5.22 13.88
CA ALA A 117 3.73 -3.78 13.71
C ALA A 117 4.85 -3.31 12.80
N GLY A 118 4.47 -2.98 11.56
CA GLY A 118 5.37 -2.54 10.52
C GLY A 118 6.41 -1.54 11.01
N ARG A 119 7.67 -1.72 10.59
CA ARG A 119 8.74 -0.78 10.96
C ARG A 119 8.39 0.60 10.42
N PRO A 120 8.50 1.69 11.20
CA PRO A 120 8.39 3.04 10.66
C PRO A 120 9.55 3.26 9.68
N LEU A 121 9.22 3.43 8.39
CA LEU A 121 10.20 3.74 7.34
C LEU A 121 10.24 5.24 7.09
N SER A 122 11.39 5.74 6.65
CA SER A 122 11.50 7.07 6.05
C SER A 122 10.72 7.12 4.73
N GLU A 123 10.22 8.30 4.35
CA GLU A 123 9.37 8.51 3.17
C GLU A 123 10.00 8.01 1.86
N ASP A 124 11.33 7.92 1.80
CA ASP A 124 12.11 7.54 0.62
C ASP A 124 11.99 6.05 0.22
N ALA A 125 11.48 5.20 1.12
CA ALA A 125 11.29 3.76 0.88
C ALA A 125 9.83 3.35 0.66
N SER A 126 8.88 4.28 0.83
CA SER A 126 7.45 4.03 0.63
C SER A 126 7.04 4.41 -0.79
N ALA A 127 6.38 3.49 -1.50
CA ALA A 127 5.80 3.78 -2.81
C ALA A 127 4.60 4.75 -2.73
N ILE A 128 4.07 4.98 -1.52
CA ILE A 128 2.93 5.86 -1.23
C ILE A 128 3.43 7.04 -0.41
N ALA A 129 3.01 8.25 -0.77
CA ALA A 129 3.29 9.49 -0.05
C ALA A 129 1.99 10.13 0.49
N THR A 130 2.13 10.99 1.51
CA THR A 130 1.04 11.86 1.94
C THR A 130 0.62 12.77 0.78
N GLY A 131 -0.69 12.92 0.56
CA GLY A 131 -1.24 13.68 -0.55
C GLY A 131 -1.49 12.88 -1.83
N ASP A 132 -0.99 11.65 -1.92
CA ASP A 132 -1.25 10.80 -3.08
C ASP A 132 -2.76 10.59 -3.27
N PRO A 133 -3.28 10.76 -4.51
CA PRO A 133 -4.68 10.54 -4.80
C PRO A 133 -5.03 9.06 -4.69
N PHE A 134 -6.26 8.78 -4.28
CA PHE A 134 -6.82 7.42 -4.33
C PHE A 134 -8.25 7.42 -4.85
N GLU A 135 -8.65 6.27 -5.38
CA GLU A 135 -10.01 5.99 -5.85
C GLU A 135 -10.50 4.69 -5.21
N VAL A 136 -11.74 4.67 -4.73
CA VAL A 136 -12.42 3.44 -4.28
C VAL A 136 -12.76 2.59 -5.49
N THR A 137 -12.50 1.30 -5.39
CA THR A 137 -12.65 0.33 -6.48
C THR A 137 -13.26 -0.97 -5.98
N THR A 138 -13.69 -1.82 -6.91
CA THR A 138 -14.20 -3.16 -6.60
C THR A 138 -13.07 -4.13 -6.27
N LYS A 139 -13.41 -5.25 -5.64
CA LYS A 139 -12.44 -6.30 -5.32
C LYS A 139 -11.84 -6.89 -6.60
N GLU A 140 -12.67 -7.08 -7.62
CA GLU A 140 -12.29 -7.65 -8.91
C GLU A 140 -11.24 -6.77 -9.61
N GLU A 141 -11.46 -5.46 -9.64
CA GLU A 141 -10.51 -4.48 -10.18
C GLU A 141 -9.23 -4.37 -9.33
N ALA A 142 -9.36 -4.47 -8.01
CA ALA A 142 -8.23 -4.47 -7.07
C ALA A 142 -7.34 -5.72 -7.19
N GLU A 143 -7.90 -6.85 -7.58
CA GLU A 143 -7.18 -8.10 -7.83
C GLU A 143 -6.58 -8.15 -9.24
N ASP A 144 -7.13 -7.40 -10.19
CA ASP A 144 -6.54 -7.23 -11.50
C ASP A 144 -5.12 -6.65 -11.36
N GLN A 145 -4.13 -7.29 -11.98
CA GLN A 145 -2.71 -6.95 -11.82
C GLN A 145 -2.30 -5.74 -12.66
N ARG A 146 -3.26 -4.90 -13.06
CA ARG A 146 -2.99 -3.71 -13.84
C ARG A 146 -2.14 -2.75 -13.01
N THR A 147 -1.05 -2.29 -13.61
CA THR A 147 -0.19 -1.24 -13.04
C THR A 147 -0.60 0.14 -13.56
N VAL A 148 -1.51 0.19 -14.55
CA VAL A 148 -1.89 1.40 -15.27
C VAL A 148 -3.38 1.39 -15.59
N THR A 149 -4.01 2.56 -15.44
CA THR A 149 -5.38 2.83 -15.89
C THR A 149 -5.38 3.90 -16.97
N LEU A 150 -6.20 3.72 -18.01
CA LEU A 150 -6.40 4.70 -19.07
C LEU A 150 -7.41 5.77 -18.60
N TRP A 151 -7.11 7.04 -18.86
CA TRP A 151 -8.07 8.12 -18.68
C TRP A 151 -8.20 8.91 -19.98
N ARG A 152 -9.39 9.46 -20.20
CA ARG A 152 -9.78 10.23 -21.38
C ARG A 152 -10.32 11.59 -20.94
#